data_AF-A0A7D5NAB7-F1
#
_entry.id   AF-A0A7D5NAB7-F1
#
_cell.length_a   1.000
_cell.length_b   1.000
_cell.length_c   1.000
_cell.angle_alpha   90.00
_cell.angle_beta   90.00
_cell.angle_gamma   90.00
#
_symmetry.space_group_name_H-M   'P 1'
#
loop_
_entity.id
_entity.type
_entity.pdbx_description
1 polymer ?
#
loop_
_entity_poly.entity_id
_entity_poly.type
_entity_poly.pdbx_seq_one_letter_code
_entity_poly.pdbx_strand_id
1 'polypeptide(L)'
;MLKPTALFGQLILYGAFAAFIGYFSTSPKYRQIPDDVALIKLSISHLGDRECRKRTPEELAKLPPNMRAPMECPRERSDIRLEVDFDGQPAFRTVMHPTGLYKDGVSTVYKRFELKAGQHRVAVRMNDNLIKPGFNFSKEAEITLVPGQVMVIDFNPDRGGLFFK
;
A
#
# COMPACT_ATOMS: atom_id res chain seq x y z
N MET A 1 -54.97 43.39 7.12
CA MET A 1 -55.41 42.17 7.83
C MET A 1 -54.73 40.97 7.18
N LEU A 2 -53.93 40.19 7.92
CA LEU A 2 -53.36 38.96 7.38
C LEU A 2 -54.49 38.01 6.99
N LYS A 3 -54.50 37.51 5.75
CA LYS A 3 -55.49 36.51 5.31
C LYS A 3 -55.08 35.16 5.93
N PRO A 4 -55.94 34.52 6.75
CA PRO A 4 -55.60 33.28 7.44
C PRO A 4 -55.20 32.14 6.47
N THR A 5 -55.77 32.13 5.27
CA THR A 5 -55.39 31.20 4.19
C THR A 5 -53.96 31.39 3.70
N ALA A 6 -53.47 32.64 3.64
CA ALA A 6 -52.09 32.92 3.24
C ALA A 6 -51.09 32.47 4.32
N LEU A 7 -51.41 32.70 5.59
CA LEU A 7 -50.59 32.25 6.72
C LEU A 7 -50.47 30.71 6.73
N PHE A 8 -51.59 30.02 6.50
CA PHE A 8 -51.61 28.55 6.45
C PHE A 8 -50.78 28.00 5.29
N GLY A 9 -50.90 28.58 4.10
CA GLY A 9 -50.09 28.20 2.93
C GLY A 9 -48.59 28.43 3.14
N GLN A 10 -48.22 29.54 3.78
CA GLN A 10 -46.82 29.85 4.08
C GLN A 10 -46.21 28.88 5.10
N LEU A 11 -46.98 28.50 6.12
CA LEU A 11 -46.56 27.52 7.13
C LEU A 11 -46.33 26.14 6.50
N ILE A 12 -47.21 25.72 5.57
CA ILE A 12 -47.04 24.47 4.81
C ILE A 12 -45.79 24.53 3.94
N LEU A 13 -45.61 25.59 3.14
CA LEU A 13 -44.49 25.70 2.21
C LEU A 13 -43.14 25.76 2.94
N TYR A 14 -43.05 26.55 4.02
CA TYR A 14 -41.82 26.64 4.82
C TYR A 14 -41.57 25.36 5.61
N GLY A 15 -42.61 24.71 6.13
CA GLY A 15 -42.50 23.41 6.78
C GLY A 15 -42.00 22.33 5.82
N ALA A 16 -42.56 22.26 4.60
CA ALA A 16 -42.14 21.33 3.56
C ALA A 16 -40.69 21.59 3.11
N PHE A 17 -40.32 22.86 2.94
CA PHE A 17 -38.96 23.24 2.57
C PHE A 17 -37.94 22.91 3.67
N ALA A 18 -38.28 23.20 4.93
CA ALA A 18 -37.45 22.85 6.09
C ALA A 18 -37.31 21.33 6.25
N ALA A 19 -38.37 20.56 6.03
CA ALA A 19 -38.33 19.10 6.05
C ALA A 19 -37.47 18.52 4.92
N PHE A 20 -37.58 19.07 3.70
CA PHE A 20 -36.77 18.68 2.56
C PHE A 20 -35.27 18.91 2.85
N ILE A 21 -34.91 20.11 3.29
CA ILE A 21 -33.52 20.42 3.66
C ILE A 21 -33.06 19.53 4.83
N GLY A 22 -33.87 19.39 5.87
CA GLY A 22 -33.53 18.58 7.04
C GLY A 22 -33.25 17.12 6.68
N TYR A 23 -34.10 16.52 5.85
CA TYR A 23 -33.93 15.15 5.39
C TYR A 23 -32.65 15.00 4.54
N PHE A 24 -32.50 15.82 3.50
CA PHE A 24 -31.36 15.70 2.58
C PHE A 24 -30.04 16.23 3.16
N SER A 25 -30.06 16.95 4.29
CA SER A 25 -28.86 17.33 5.02
C SER A 25 -28.17 16.16 5.72
N THR A 26 -28.89 15.06 5.97
CA THR A 26 -28.39 13.89 6.71
C THR A 26 -28.60 12.56 5.99
N SER A 27 -29.48 12.51 5.00
CA SER A 27 -29.89 11.29 4.30
C SER A 27 -29.94 11.46 2.77
N PRO A 28 -29.61 10.43 1.99
CA PRO A 28 -29.01 9.18 2.42
C PRO A 28 -27.58 9.40 2.91
N LYS A 29 -27.15 8.65 3.93
CA LYS A 29 -25.76 8.68 4.38
C LYS A 29 -24.87 8.20 3.24
N TYR A 30 -23.98 9.09 2.78
CA TYR A 30 -22.94 8.70 1.84
C TYR A 30 -21.95 7.74 2.50
N ARG A 31 -21.58 6.69 1.79
CA ARG A 31 -20.62 5.68 2.24
C ARG A 31 -19.55 5.49 1.18
N GLN A 32 -18.29 5.60 1.58
CA GLN A 32 -17.16 5.36 0.68
C GLN A 32 -16.90 3.87 0.46
N ILE A 33 -17.27 3.02 1.42
CA ILE A 33 -17.12 1.56 1.38
C ILE A 33 -18.40 0.89 1.93
N PRO A 34 -18.74 -0.32 1.49
CA PRO A 34 -19.83 -1.11 2.06
C PRO A 34 -19.71 -1.34 3.59
N ASP A 35 -20.83 -1.60 4.25
CA ASP A 35 -20.90 -1.81 5.71
C ASP A 35 -20.28 -3.13 6.17
N ASP A 36 -20.02 -4.06 5.25
CA ASP A 36 -19.53 -5.40 5.51
C ASP A 36 -18.09 -5.62 5.02
N VAL A 37 -17.38 -4.54 4.64
CA VAL A 37 -16.01 -4.64 4.14
C VAL A 37 -15.00 -3.93 5.02
N ALA A 38 -13.76 -4.42 4.95
CA ALA A 38 -12.56 -3.80 5.46
C ALA A 38 -11.60 -3.49 4.30
N LEU A 39 -10.68 -2.55 4.54
CA LEU A 39 -9.69 -2.12 3.57
C LEU A 39 -8.31 -2.64 3.94
N ILE A 40 -7.64 -3.28 2.98
CA ILE A 40 -6.21 -3.56 3.07
C ILE A 40 -5.47 -2.60 2.14
N LYS A 41 -4.53 -1.83 2.69
CA LYS A 41 -3.65 -0.93 1.95
C LYS A 41 -2.26 -1.54 1.87
N LEU A 42 -1.88 -2.00 0.70
CA LEU A 42 -0.49 -2.30 0.38
C LEU A 42 0.22 -0.99 0.07
N SER A 43 1.22 -0.64 0.88
CA SER A 43 1.99 0.59 0.72
C SER A 43 3.44 0.27 1.05
N ILE A 44 4.23 -0.07 0.04
CA ILE A 44 5.65 -0.41 0.23
C ILE A 44 6.49 0.66 -0.46
N SER A 45 7.54 1.10 0.24
CA SER A 45 8.57 2.01 -0.25
C SER A 45 9.93 1.43 0.13
N HIS A 46 10.63 0.85 -0.85
CA HIS A 46 11.86 0.12 -0.58
C HIS A 46 12.89 0.29 -1.71
N LEU A 47 14.17 0.23 -1.33
CA LEU A 47 15.29 0.23 -2.25
C LEU A 47 15.66 -1.23 -2.53
N GLY A 48 15.69 -1.63 -3.79
CA GLY A 48 16.18 -2.95 -4.16
C GLY A 48 17.61 -3.20 -3.65
N ASP A 49 17.95 -4.46 -3.45
CA ASP A 49 19.30 -4.84 -3.07
C ASP A 49 20.30 -4.49 -4.20
N ARG A 50 21.58 -4.47 -3.85
CA ARG A 50 22.69 -4.30 -4.79
C ARG A 50 23.55 -5.55 -4.79
N GLU A 51 23.86 -6.02 -5.99
CA GLU A 51 24.88 -7.06 -6.15
C GLU A 51 26.27 -6.45 -6.08
N CYS A 52 26.88 -6.57 -4.90
CA CYS A 52 28.27 -6.14 -4.68
C CYS A 52 29.23 -7.30 -4.93
N ARG A 53 30.18 -7.12 -5.85
CA ARG A 53 31.27 -8.07 -6.10
C ARG A 53 32.49 -7.74 -5.24
N LYS A 54 33.15 -8.76 -4.70
CA LYS A 54 34.49 -8.64 -4.10
C LYS A 54 35.54 -8.59 -5.21
N ARG A 55 36.41 -7.59 -5.17
CA ARG A 55 37.58 -7.49 -6.08
C ARG A 55 38.70 -8.40 -5.62
N THR A 56 39.43 -8.99 -6.57
CA THR A 56 40.57 -9.85 -6.24
C THR A 56 41.80 -9.01 -5.83
N PRO A 57 42.78 -9.60 -5.12
CA PRO A 57 44.01 -8.89 -4.76
C PRO A 57 44.77 -8.32 -5.96
N GLU A 58 44.77 -9.04 -7.09
CA GLU A 58 45.41 -8.62 -8.34
C GLU A 58 44.70 -7.42 -8.98
N GLU A 59 43.37 -7.39 -8.92
CA GLU A 59 42.55 -6.26 -9.38
C GLU A 59 42.79 -5.02 -8.50
N LEU A 60 42.88 -5.19 -7.18
CA LEU A 60 43.19 -4.11 -6.25
C LEU A 60 44.62 -3.58 -6.44
N ALA A 61 45.59 -4.45 -6.70
CA ALA A 61 46.98 -4.04 -6.93
C ALA A 61 47.13 -3.13 -8.16
N LYS A 62 46.31 -3.34 -9.20
CA LYS A 62 46.26 -2.48 -10.40
C LYS A 62 45.69 -1.09 -10.13
N LEU A 63 44.95 -0.90 -9.04
CA LEU A 63 44.40 0.40 -8.68
C LEU A 63 45.40 1.23 -7.85
N PRO A 64 45.37 2.58 -7.99
CA PRO A 64 46.12 3.48 -7.12
C PRO A 64 45.81 3.23 -5.64
N PRO A 65 46.78 3.40 -4.70
CA PRO A 65 46.61 3.05 -3.29
C PRO A 65 45.36 3.65 -2.62
N ASN A 66 44.96 4.87 -2.99
CA ASN A 66 43.79 5.58 -2.46
C ASN A 66 42.44 5.12 -3.04
N MET A 67 42.44 4.27 -4.08
CA MET A 67 41.22 3.82 -4.78
C MET A 67 40.96 2.31 -4.65
N ARG A 68 41.71 1.61 -3.78
CA ARG A 68 41.60 0.15 -3.56
C ARG A 68 40.41 -0.23 -2.68
N ALA A 69 39.21 0.11 -3.11
CA ALA A 69 37.98 -0.35 -2.45
C ALA A 69 37.78 -1.86 -2.70
N PRO A 70 37.63 -2.69 -1.65
CA PRO A 70 37.53 -4.15 -1.78
C PRO A 70 36.20 -4.63 -2.38
N MET A 71 35.15 -3.82 -2.27
CA MET A 71 33.82 -4.09 -2.81
C MET A 71 33.55 -3.18 -4.01
N GLU A 72 33.00 -3.77 -5.05
CA GLU A 72 32.47 -3.08 -6.22
C GLU A 72 30.95 -3.24 -6.23
N CYS A 73 30.25 -2.18 -5.83
CA CYS A 73 28.80 -2.13 -5.79
C CYS A 73 28.31 -1.20 -6.91
N PRO A 74 27.54 -1.70 -7.89
CA PRO A 74 26.86 -0.86 -8.86
C PRO A 74 25.96 0.17 -8.17
N ARG A 75 25.80 1.33 -8.82
CA ARG A 75 24.88 2.37 -8.35
C ARG A 75 23.43 1.93 -8.53
N GLU A 76 23.13 1.30 -9.67
CA GLU A 76 21.82 0.75 -10.03
C GLU A 76 21.33 -0.24 -8.96
N ARG A 77 20.03 -0.21 -8.73
CA ARG A 77 19.31 -1.06 -7.77
C ARG A 77 18.60 -2.17 -8.52
N SER A 78 18.41 -3.31 -7.88
CA SER A 78 17.59 -4.38 -8.46
C SER A 78 16.11 -3.98 -8.49
N ASP A 79 15.39 -4.54 -9.45
CA ASP A 79 13.92 -4.52 -9.42
C ASP A 79 13.42 -5.34 -8.21
N ILE A 80 12.20 -5.03 -7.75
CA ILE A 80 11.58 -5.73 -6.63
C ILE A 80 10.34 -6.47 -7.12
N ARG A 81 10.31 -7.80 -7.00
CA ARG A 81 9.10 -8.59 -7.26
C ARG A 81 8.27 -8.71 -6.00
N LEU A 82 6.98 -8.41 -6.10
CA LEU A 82 6.05 -8.45 -4.98
C LEU A 82 4.80 -9.26 -5.33
N GLU A 83 4.41 -10.13 -4.41
CA GLU A 83 3.25 -10.99 -4.52
C GLU A 83 2.39 -10.92 -3.26
N VAL A 84 1.08 -10.81 -3.44
CA VAL A 84 0.08 -10.79 -2.36
C VAL A 84 -1.01 -11.80 -2.68
N ASP A 85 -1.32 -12.64 -1.70
CA ASP A 85 -2.42 -13.61 -1.73
C ASP A 85 -3.37 -13.38 -0.57
N PHE A 86 -4.66 -13.55 -0.86
CA PHE A 86 -5.71 -13.60 0.14
C PHE A 86 -6.38 -14.97 0.06
N ASP A 87 -6.46 -15.66 1.19
CA ASP A 87 -7.10 -16.97 1.32
C ASP A 87 -6.55 -18.02 0.34
N GLY A 88 -5.24 -17.94 0.06
CA GLY A 88 -4.54 -18.80 -0.90
C GLY A 88 -4.78 -18.46 -2.37
N GLN A 89 -5.58 -17.43 -2.68
CA GLN A 89 -5.80 -16.96 -4.04
C GLN A 89 -4.89 -15.77 -4.39
N PRO A 90 -4.31 -15.72 -5.60
CA PRO A 90 -3.46 -14.61 -6.02
C PRO A 90 -4.27 -13.33 -6.18
N ALA A 91 -3.97 -12.33 -5.36
CA ALA A 91 -4.67 -11.04 -5.35
C ALA A 91 -3.89 -9.96 -6.10
N PHE A 92 -2.56 -9.95 -5.99
CA PHE A 92 -1.72 -8.97 -6.65
C PHE A 92 -0.32 -9.51 -6.94
N ARG A 93 0.21 -9.16 -8.10
CA ARG A 93 1.55 -9.53 -8.58
C ARG A 93 2.12 -8.32 -9.31
N THR A 94 3.31 -7.89 -8.93
CA THR A 94 3.96 -6.76 -9.61
C THR A 94 5.47 -6.82 -9.51
N VAL A 95 6.13 -6.07 -10.39
CA VAL A 95 7.54 -5.76 -10.33
C VAL A 95 7.66 -4.25 -10.17
N MET A 96 8.32 -3.82 -9.10
CA MET A 96 8.57 -2.42 -8.80
C MET A 96 9.96 -2.06 -9.31
N HIS A 97 10.03 -1.04 -10.18
CA HIS A 97 11.28 -0.58 -10.77
C HIS A 97 11.90 0.55 -9.93
N PRO A 98 13.23 0.64 -9.79
CA PRO A 98 13.90 1.77 -9.17
C PRO A 98 13.62 3.06 -9.93
N THR A 99 13.42 4.15 -9.19
CA THR A 99 13.21 5.48 -9.77
C THR A 99 14.53 6.19 -10.08
N GLY A 100 14.46 7.27 -10.86
CA GLY A 100 15.60 8.12 -11.20
C GLY A 100 16.34 7.70 -12.48
N LEU A 101 17.07 8.65 -13.06
CA LEU A 101 17.81 8.47 -14.31
C LEU A 101 18.85 7.35 -14.25
N TYR A 102 19.42 7.12 -13.06
CA TYR A 102 20.43 6.09 -12.82
C TYR A 102 19.87 4.83 -12.15
N LYS A 103 18.53 4.71 -12.05
CA LYS A 103 17.82 3.57 -11.45
C LYS A 103 18.33 3.21 -10.05
N ASP A 104 18.56 4.23 -9.24
CA ASP A 104 19.12 4.10 -7.90
C ASP A 104 18.19 4.64 -6.81
N GLY A 105 17.04 5.15 -7.21
CA GLY A 105 15.99 5.65 -6.33
C GLY A 105 15.09 4.56 -5.75
N VAL A 106 14.19 4.99 -4.88
CA VAL A 106 13.25 4.12 -4.17
C VAL A 106 12.21 3.59 -5.14
N SER A 107 11.87 2.31 -4.98
CA SER A 107 10.75 1.67 -5.65
C SER A 107 9.54 1.71 -4.73
N THR A 108 8.40 2.16 -5.24
CA THR A 108 7.17 2.31 -4.45
C THR A 108 5.99 1.59 -5.09
N VAL A 109 5.11 1.02 -4.27
CA VAL A 109 3.81 0.52 -4.72
C VAL A 109 2.73 0.90 -3.72
N TYR A 110 1.58 1.31 -4.26
CA TYR A 110 0.37 1.53 -3.48
C TYR A 110 -0.81 0.81 -4.13
N LYS A 111 -1.49 -0.06 -3.39
CA LYS A 111 -2.70 -0.73 -3.84
C LYS A 111 -3.68 -0.87 -2.69
N ARG A 112 -4.96 -0.63 -2.99
CA ARG A 112 -6.08 -0.82 -2.06
C ARG A 112 -6.83 -2.09 -2.45
N PHE A 113 -7.20 -2.88 -1.47
CA PHE A 113 -8.08 -4.04 -1.59
C PHE A 113 -9.25 -3.88 -0.63
N GLU A 114 -10.43 -4.25 -1.09
CA GLU A 114 -11.64 -4.29 -0.27
C GLU A 114 -11.97 -5.77 -0.06
N LEU A 115 -11.91 -6.22 1.19
CA LEU A 115 -12.23 -7.59 1.58
C LEU A 115 -13.46 -7.56 2.48
N LYS A 116 -14.25 -8.62 2.46
CA LYS A 116 -15.32 -8.77 3.46
C LYS A 116 -14.72 -8.76 4.86
N ALA A 117 -15.47 -8.28 5.84
CA ALA A 117 -15.09 -8.42 7.23
C ALA A 117 -15.17 -9.91 7.62
N GLY A 118 -14.20 -10.37 8.41
CA GLY A 118 -14.06 -11.78 8.77
C GLY A 118 -12.61 -12.21 8.93
N GLN A 119 -12.41 -13.52 9.07
CA GLN A 119 -11.09 -14.13 9.11
C GLN A 119 -10.54 -14.29 7.69
N HIS A 120 -9.30 -13.88 7.49
CA HIS A 120 -8.60 -14.01 6.23
C HIS A 120 -7.17 -14.48 6.46
N ARG A 121 -6.67 -15.31 5.54
CA ARG A 121 -5.25 -15.67 5.47
C ARG A 121 -4.56 -14.75 4.48
N VAL A 122 -3.61 -13.94 4.95
CA VAL A 122 -2.86 -13.01 4.10
C VAL A 122 -1.44 -13.51 3.97
N ALA A 123 -0.99 -13.72 2.73
CA ALA A 123 0.39 -14.07 2.43
C ALA A 123 1.03 -13.01 1.51
N VAL A 124 2.16 -12.47 1.92
CA VAL A 124 2.92 -11.47 1.17
C VAL A 124 4.35 -11.97 0.99
N ARG A 125 4.83 -11.93 -0.25
CA ARG A 125 6.16 -12.40 -0.63
C ARG A 125 6.85 -11.35 -1.47
N MET A 126 8.10 -11.05 -1.13
CA MET A 126 8.90 -10.04 -1.81
C MET A 126 10.30 -10.57 -2.11
N ASN A 127 10.76 -10.29 -3.32
CA ASN A 127 12.14 -10.46 -3.74
C ASN A 127 12.69 -9.08 -4.10
N ASP A 128 13.58 -8.53 -3.28
CA ASP A 128 14.22 -7.23 -3.54
C ASP A 128 15.47 -7.34 -4.43
N ASN A 129 15.78 -8.55 -4.92
CA ASN A 129 16.95 -8.85 -5.73
C ASN A 129 16.66 -9.93 -6.77
N LEU A 130 16.24 -9.53 -7.97
CA LEU A 130 15.84 -10.50 -9.01
C LEU A 130 16.99 -11.35 -9.59
N ILE A 131 18.25 -11.01 -9.29
CA ILE A 131 19.39 -11.84 -9.67
C ILE A 131 19.41 -13.12 -8.82
N LYS A 132 19.01 -13.01 -7.55
CA LYS A 132 18.86 -14.17 -6.65
C LYS A 132 17.47 -14.78 -6.84
N PRO A 133 17.37 -16.06 -7.23
CA PRO A 133 16.07 -16.72 -7.36
C PRO A 133 15.40 -16.89 -5.99
N GLY A 134 14.07 -16.86 -5.96
CA GLY A 134 13.26 -17.05 -4.75
C GLY A 134 12.72 -15.74 -4.16
N PHE A 135 12.10 -15.83 -2.98
CA PHE A 135 11.65 -14.69 -2.18
C PHE A 135 12.50 -14.61 -0.92
N ASN A 136 13.19 -13.50 -0.72
CA ASN A 136 14.00 -13.28 0.48
C ASN A 136 13.20 -12.71 1.65
N PHE A 137 12.01 -12.16 1.38
CA PHE A 137 11.05 -11.78 2.42
C PHE A 137 9.72 -12.46 2.18
N SER A 138 9.18 -13.08 3.23
CA SER A 138 7.84 -13.64 3.20
C SER A 138 7.18 -13.47 4.56
N LYS A 139 5.88 -13.21 4.55
CA LYS A 139 5.06 -13.19 5.75
C LYS A 139 3.67 -13.71 5.43
N GLU A 140 3.23 -14.65 6.24
CA GLU A 140 1.88 -15.19 6.20
C GLU A 140 1.26 -15.07 7.59
N ALA A 141 0.01 -14.60 7.66
CA ALA A 141 -0.71 -14.50 8.91
C ALA A 141 -2.21 -14.68 8.68
N GLU A 142 -2.87 -15.27 9.67
CA GLU A 142 -4.32 -15.18 9.81
C GLU A 142 -4.66 -13.88 10.54
N ILE A 143 -5.56 -13.11 9.95
CA ILE A 143 -6.03 -11.83 10.49
C ILE A 143 -7.56 -11.85 10.59
N THR A 144 -8.08 -11.08 11.52
CA THR A 144 -9.52 -10.81 11.63
C THR A 144 -9.77 -9.37 11.28
N LEU A 145 -10.50 -9.12 10.20
CA LEU A 145 -10.89 -7.81 9.73
C LEU A 145 -12.29 -7.45 10.25
N VAL A 146 -12.40 -6.30 10.90
CA VAL A 146 -13.68 -5.73 11.39
C VAL A 146 -14.23 -4.77 10.32
N PRO A 147 -15.56 -4.62 10.16
CA PRO A 147 -16.10 -3.71 9.15
C PRO A 147 -15.61 -2.27 9.32
N GLY A 148 -15.25 -1.62 8.21
CA GLY A 148 -14.67 -0.29 8.19
C GLY A 148 -13.21 -0.20 8.65
N GLN A 149 -12.60 -1.31 9.10
CA GLN A 149 -11.19 -1.34 9.50
C GLN A 149 -10.29 -1.09 8.29
N VAL A 150 -9.19 -0.36 8.52
CA VAL A 150 -8.11 -0.21 7.55
C VAL A 150 -6.87 -0.88 8.12
N MET A 151 -6.41 -1.93 7.44
CA MET A 151 -5.12 -2.57 7.71
C MET A 151 -4.12 -2.16 6.63
N VAL A 152 -2.87 -1.97 7.01
CA VAL A 152 -1.75 -1.62 6.15
C VAL A 152 -0.78 -2.79 6.09
N ILE A 153 -0.37 -3.13 4.87
CA ILE A 153 0.74 -4.02 4.56
C ILE A 153 1.89 -3.12 4.10
N ASP A 154 3.00 -3.15 4.84
CA ASP A 154 4.18 -2.33 4.57
C ASP A 154 5.45 -3.15 4.87
N PHE A 155 6.61 -2.59 4.54
CA PHE A 155 7.91 -3.25 4.63
C PHE A 155 8.93 -2.34 5.32
N ASN A 156 9.59 -2.87 6.33
CA ASN A 156 10.73 -2.20 6.96
C ASN A 156 11.84 -3.23 7.25
N PRO A 157 12.99 -3.15 6.55
CA PRO A 157 14.07 -4.12 6.72
C PRO A 157 14.66 -4.10 8.14
N ASP A 158 14.69 -2.94 8.80
CA ASP A 158 15.22 -2.77 10.16
C ASP A 158 14.30 -3.38 11.23
N ARG A 159 13.02 -3.60 10.89
CA ARG A 159 12.01 -4.21 11.78
C ARG A 159 11.67 -5.65 11.44
N GLY A 160 12.56 -6.33 10.72
CA GLY A 160 12.37 -7.74 10.34
C GLY A 160 11.55 -7.95 9.06
N GLY A 161 11.36 -6.90 8.24
CA GLY A 161 10.80 -6.99 6.90
C GLY A 161 9.31 -6.65 6.84
N LEU A 162 8.51 -7.57 6.29
CA LEU A 162 7.08 -7.36 6.04
C LEU A 162 6.29 -7.30 7.36
N PHE A 163 5.36 -6.35 7.46
CA PHE A 163 4.46 -6.26 8.62
C PHE A 163 3.05 -5.83 8.24
N PHE A 164 2.10 -6.24 9.09
CA PHE A 164 0.67 -5.96 8.94
C PHE A 164 0.24 -5.15 10.16
N LYS A 165 -0.40 -3.99 9.95
CA LYS A 165 -0.79 -3.09 11.04
C LYS A 165 -2.14 -2.42 10.76
#